data_AF-H9FKY8-F1
#
_entry.id   AF-H9FKY8-F1
#
_cell.length_a   1.000
_cell.length_b   1.000
_cell.length_c   1.000
_cell.angle_alpha   90.00
_cell.angle_beta   90.00
_cell.angle_gamma   90.00
#
_symmetry.space_group_name_H-M   'P 1'
#
loop_
_entity.id
_entity.type
_entity.pdbx_description
1 polymer ?
#
loop_
_entity_poly.entity_id
_entity_poly.type
_entity_poly.pdbx_seq_one_letter_code
_entity_poly.pdbx_strand_id
1 'polypeptide(L)'
;DLKSGFEEVDGVRLGYLIIKGKQMFALSQVFTDLLKNIPRTTVHKRMDHLKVKKHHCDLEELRKLKAINSIAFHAAKCTLISR
;
A
#
# COMPACT_ATOMS: atom_id res chain seq x y z
N ASP A 1 -15.28 -2.38 11.99
CA ASP A 1 -14.06 -3.14 11.66
C ASP A 1 -13.53 -2.87 10.27
N LEU A 2 -12.34 -2.26 10.13
CA LEU A 2 -11.57 -2.33 8.87
C LEU A 2 -11.19 -3.78 8.57
N LYS A 3 -11.58 -4.31 7.40
CA LYS A 3 -11.20 -5.65 6.95
C LYS A 3 -9.82 -5.62 6.31
N SER A 4 -8.96 -6.57 6.65
CA SER A 4 -7.63 -6.72 6.08
C SER A 4 -7.41 -8.15 5.58
N GLY A 5 -6.53 -8.32 4.61
CA GLY A 5 -6.21 -9.63 4.04
C GLY A 5 -4.97 -9.58 3.16
N PHE A 6 -4.80 -10.61 2.35
CA PHE A 6 -3.75 -10.69 1.34
C PHE A 6 -4.37 -10.99 -0.02
N GLU A 7 -3.86 -10.38 -1.07
CA GLU A 7 -4.21 -10.67 -2.45
C GLU A 7 -2.94 -10.86 -3.28
N GLU A 8 -2.99 -11.78 -4.25
CA GLU A 8 -1.91 -11.96 -5.22
C GLU A 8 -2.11 -11.01 -6.41
N VAL A 9 -1.12 -10.15 -6.65
CA VAL A 9 -1.10 -9.18 -7.75
C VAL A 9 0.20 -9.39 -8.52
N ASP A 10 0.11 -9.73 -9.80
CA ASP A 10 1.26 -10.02 -10.67
C ASP A 10 2.27 -11.02 -10.06
N GLY A 11 1.75 -12.06 -9.40
CA GLY A 11 2.57 -13.11 -8.75
C GLY A 11 3.19 -12.69 -7.41
N VAL A 12 2.79 -11.54 -6.86
CA VAL A 12 3.25 -11.02 -5.58
C VAL A 12 2.11 -10.98 -4.57
N ARG A 13 2.33 -11.55 -3.39
CA ARG A 13 1.35 -11.53 -2.29
C ARG A 13 1.41 -10.19 -1.54
N LEU A 14 0.45 -9.31 -1.82
CA LEU A 14 0.33 -7.99 -1.20
C LEU A 14 -0.73 -7.99 -0.10
N GLY A 15 -0.41 -7.36 1.03
CA GLY A 15 -1.39 -7.09 2.08
C GLY A 15 -2.32 -5.94 1.67
N TYR A 16 -3.61 -6.09 1.95
CA TYR A 16 -4.60 -5.05 1.66
C TYR A 16 -5.46 -4.71 2.88
N LEU A 17 -6.03 -3.52 2.83
CA LEU A 17 -7.04 -3.03 3.77
C LEU A 17 -8.25 -2.53 2.99
N ILE A 18 -9.46 -2.85 3.45
CA ILE A 18 -10.70 -2.31 2.91
C ILE A 18 -11.02 -1.01 3.66
N ILE A 19 -10.88 0.13 2.97
CA ILE A 19 -11.24 1.45 3.49
C ILE A 19 -12.42 1.97 2.67
N LYS A 20 -13.54 2.29 3.33
CA LYS A 20 -14.76 2.80 2.67
C LYS A 20 -15.22 1.92 1.49
N GLY A 21 -15.10 0.59 1.63
CA GLY A 21 -15.46 -0.38 0.59
C GLY A 21 -14.46 -0.49 -0.57
N LYS A 22 -13.33 0.22 -0.53
CA LYS A 22 -12.27 0.12 -1.53
C LYS A 22 -11.11 -0.68 -1.00
N GLN A 23 -10.55 -1.53 -1.85
CA GLN A 23 -9.35 -2.27 -1.55
C GLN A 23 -8.12 -1.40 -1.77
N MET A 24 -7.32 -1.29 -0.71
CA MET A 24 -6.19 -0.40 -0.63
C MET A 24 -4.93 -1.19 -0.27
N PHE A 25 -3.84 -0.93 -0.99
CA PHE A 25 -2.55 -1.59 -0.82
C PHE A 25 -1.49 -0.63 -0.30
N ALA A 26 -0.59 -1.15 0.54
CA ALA A 26 0.53 -0.38 1.05
C ALA A 26 1.52 -0.05 -0.09
N LEU A 27 1.66 1.24 -0.38
CA LEU A 27 2.54 1.72 -1.44
C LEU A 27 4.00 1.29 -1.22
N SER A 28 4.45 1.23 0.04
CA SER A 28 5.78 0.73 0.39
C SER A 28 5.99 -0.73 -0.01
N GLN A 29 4.96 -1.57 0.13
CA GLN A 29 5.01 -2.98 -0.23
C GLN A 29 5.00 -3.13 -1.75
N VAL A 30 4.11 -2.41 -2.43
CA VAL A 30 4.07 -2.33 -3.91
C VAL A 30 5.44 -1.93 -4.48
N PHE A 31 6.12 -0.94 -3.89
CA PHE A 31 7.47 -0.58 -4.34
C PHE A 31 8.51 -1.66 -4.12
N THR A 32 8.42 -2.40 -3.02
CA THR A 32 9.46 -3.35 -2.64
C THR A 32 9.29 -4.69 -3.35
N ASP A 33 8.06 -5.12 -3.54
CA ASP A 33 7.77 -6.46 -4.06
C ASP A 33 7.40 -6.43 -5.54
N LEU A 34 6.53 -5.49 -5.95
CA LEU A 34 6.03 -5.41 -7.34
C LEU A 34 6.93 -4.56 -8.24
N LEU A 35 7.32 -3.38 -7.78
CA LEU A 35 8.06 -2.39 -8.57
C LEU A 35 9.55 -2.32 -8.19
N LYS A 36 10.11 -3.42 -7.69
CA LYS A 36 11.49 -3.51 -7.17
C LYS A 36 12.58 -3.01 -8.13
N ASN A 37 12.32 -3.10 -9.44
CA ASN A 37 13.25 -2.69 -10.49
C ASN A 37 13.00 -1.27 -11.03
N ILE A 38 11.96 -0.57 -10.55
CA ILE A 38 11.62 0.79 -11.01
C ILE A 38 12.02 1.80 -9.93
N PRO A 39 12.82 2.83 -10.26
CA PRO A 39 13.16 3.86 -9.30
C PRO A 39 11.91 4.53 -8.70
N ARG A 40 11.88 4.69 -7.37
CA ARG A 40 10.74 5.28 -6.64
C ARG A 40 10.37 6.67 -7.16
N THR A 41 11.35 7.47 -7.58
CA THR A 41 11.14 8.80 -8.18
C THR A 41 10.33 8.72 -9.48
N THR A 42 10.60 7.72 -10.31
CA THR A 42 9.86 7.46 -11.56
C THR A 42 8.43 7.06 -11.27
N VAL A 43 8.20 6.18 -10.29
CA VAL A 43 6.83 5.78 -9.94
C VAL A 43 6.06 6.96 -9.36
N HIS A 44 6.65 7.76 -8.48
CA HIS A 44 6.01 8.98 -7.99
C HIS A 44 5.63 9.94 -9.12
N LYS A 45 6.56 10.22 -10.05
CA LYS A 45 6.26 11.05 -11.24
C LYS A 45 5.10 10.48 -12.06
N ARG A 46 5.08 9.17 -12.31
CA ARG A 46 3.99 8.51 -13.04
C ARG A 46 2.66 8.60 -12.28
N MET A 47 2.66 8.38 -10.97
CA MET A 47 1.46 8.53 -10.14
C MET A 47 0.92 9.95 -10.17
N ASP A 48 1.80 10.95 -10.14
CA ASP A 48 1.42 12.36 -10.20
C ASP A 48 0.86 12.72 -11.59
N HIS A 49 1.49 12.23 -12.66
CA HIS A 49 0.97 12.37 -14.03
C HIS A 49 -0.39 11.69 -14.22
N LEU A 50 -0.58 10.50 -13.64
CA LEU A 50 -1.84 9.75 -13.67
C LEU A 50 -2.87 10.26 -12.65
N LYS A 51 -2.54 11.30 -11.86
CA LYS A 51 -3.39 11.87 -10.80
C LYS A 51 -3.93 10.81 -9.83
N VAL A 52 -3.11 9.82 -9.50
CA VAL A 52 -3.47 8.73 -8.58
C VAL A 52 -3.74 9.31 -7.20
N LYS A 53 -4.93 9.02 -6.65
CA LYS A 53 -5.29 9.43 -5.29
C LYS A 53 -4.53 8.58 -4.28
N LYS A 54 -3.63 9.22 -3.54
CA LYS A 54 -2.87 8.63 -2.43
C LYS A 54 -3.67 8.85 -1.15
N HIS A 55 -3.95 7.78 -0.41
CA HIS A 55 -4.57 7.86 0.91
C HIS A 55 -3.47 7.76 1.98
N HIS A 56 -3.37 8.75 2.86
CA HIS A 56 -2.42 8.68 3.97
C HIS A 56 -3.03 7.86 5.10
N CYS A 57 -2.27 6.91 5.62
CA CYS A 57 -2.78 5.99 6.63
C CYS A 57 -3.01 6.70 7.97
N ASP A 58 -4.17 6.46 8.56
CA ASP A 58 -4.43 6.82 9.95
C ASP A 58 -3.72 5.84 10.91
N LEU A 59 -3.65 6.18 12.20
CA LEU A 59 -3.03 5.33 13.23
C LEU A 59 -3.66 3.93 13.31
N GLU A 60 -4.99 3.82 13.12
CA GLU A 60 -5.69 2.53 13.14
C GLU A 60 -5.32 1.67 11.91
N GLU A 61 -5.31 2.28 10.72
CA GLU A 61 -4.95 1.64 9.46
C GLU A 61 -3.49 1.17 9.49
N LEU A 62 -2.59 2.02 10.00
CA LEU A 62 -1.19 1.70 10.22
C LEU A 62 -1.03 0.48 11.15
N ARG A 63 -1.76 0.43 12.26
CA ARG A 63 -1.71 -0.70 13.20
C ARG A 63 -2.18 -2.00 12.54
N LYS A 64 -3.26 -1.97 11.74
CA LYS A 64 -3.76 -3.16 11.04
C LYS A 64 -2.79 -3.66 9.96
N LEU A 65 -2.18 -2.76 9.20
CA LEU A 65 -1.17 -3.12 8.20
C LEU A 65 0.07 -3.74 8.84
N LYS A 66 0.48 -3.25 10.02
CA LYS A 66 1.55 -3.87 10.82
C LYS A 66 1.15 -5.26 11.30
N ALA A 67 -0.09 -5.45 11.74
CA ALA A 67 -0.58 -6.75 12.21
C ALA A 67 -0.56 -7.83 11.12
N ILE A 68 -0.74 -7.45 9.84
CA ILE A 68 -0.63 -8.37 8.69
C ILE A 68 0.77 -8.39 8.06
N ASN A 69 1.79 -7.79 8.68
CA ASN A 69 3.16 -7.70 8.15
C ASN A 69 3.25 -7.13 6.71
N SER A 70 2.27 -6.33 6.29
CA SER A 70 2.26 -5.69 4.96
C SER A 70 3.19 -4.47 4.91
N ILE A 71 3.52 -3.89 6.06
CA ILE A 71 4.47 -2.80 6.20
C ILE A 71 5.49 -3.09 7.30
N ALA A 72 6.67 -2.47 7.20
CA ALA A 72 7.69 -2.58 8.23
C ALA A 72 7.15 -2.11 9.60
N PHE A 73 7.51 -2.83 10.67
CA PHE A 73 7.06 -2.51 12.03
C PHE A 73 7.46 -1.09 12.47
N HIS A 74 8.62 -0.62 12.01
CA HIS A 74 9.14 0.73 12.27
C HIS A 74 8.55 1.83 11.36
N ALA A 75 7.64 1.49 10.44
CA ALA A 75 7.00 2.49 9.59
C ALA A 75 6.20 3.48 10.45
N ALA A 76 6.60 4.76 10.42
CA ALA A 76 5.90 5.87 11.05
C ALA A 76 4.92 6.57 10.10
N LYS A 77 5.11 6.39 8.78
CA LYS A 77 4.26 6.92 7.73
C LYS A 77 3.90 5.79 6.77
N CYS A 78 2.65 5.78 6.33
CA CYS A 78 2.12 4.78 5.41
C CYS A 78 1.25 5.52 4.40
N THR A 79 1.32 5.07 3.15
CA THR A 79 0.49 5.57 2.06
C THR A 79 -0.15 4.37 1.40
N LEU A 80 -1.45 4.48 1.17
CA LEU A 80 -2.28 3.48 0.55
C LEU A 80 -2.69 3.95 -0.84
N ILE A 81 -2.68 3.02 -1.78
CA ILE A 81 -3.20 3.23 -3.13
C ILE A 81 -4.34 2.24 -3.38
N SER A 82 -5.33 2.66 -4.15
CA SER A 82 -6.32 1.70 -4.64
C SER A 82 -5.66 0.74 -5.64
N ARG A 83 -6.27 -0.43 -5.83
CA ARG A 83 -6.02 -1.24 -7.03
C ARG A 83 -6.25 -0.41 -8.31
#